data_AF-A0A1J4QKI4-F1
#
_entry.id   AF-A0A1J4QKI4-F1
#
_cell.length_a   1.000
_cell.length_b   1.000
_cell.length_c   1.000
_cell.angle_alpha   90.00
_cell.angle_beta   90.00
_cell.angle_gamma   90.00
#
_symmetry.space_group_name_H-M   'P 1'
#
loop_
_entity.id
_entity.type
_entity.pdbx_description
1 polymer ?
#
loop_
_entity_poly.entity_id
_entity_poly.type
_entity_poly.pdbx_seq_one_letter_code
_entity_poly.pdbx_strand_id
1 'polypeptide(L)'
;MKKTAGFTLIELVIVIVILGILGAVAAPRFINLQGDAYGANVNALKGSIQSGLTLANTKAILKGQDNTDAPTPIEIDGTNVNFIHGFPTANATGIIAMLQELDVSDAGTTAAFRSIGGGETAGATITIAPTARIGADEDDATTTCKVVYKAATSTAAATVSSDTSGC
;
A
#
# COMPACT_ATOMS: atom_id res chain seq x y z
N MET A 1 44.43 -24.00 37.18
CA MET A 1 43.30 -24.75 36.56
C MET A 1 42.02 -23.94 36.81
N LYS A 2 41.40 -23.37 35.78
CA LYS A 2 40.09 -22.69 35.93
C LYS A 2 39.01 -23.76 36.05
N LYS A 3 38.25 -23.76 37.16
CA LYS A 3 37.09 -24.65 37.32
C LYS A 3 36.00 -24.16 36.36
N THR A 4 35.61 -24.97 35.39
CA THR A 4 34.38 -24.76 34.61
C THR A 4 33.21 -25.05 35.54
N ALA A 5 32.44 -24.02 35.90
CA ALA A 5 31.16 -24.22 36.57
C ALA A 5 30.18 -24.79 35.54
N GLY A 6 29.73 -26.02 35.75
CA GLY A 6 28.66 -26.61 34.95
C GLY A 6 27.31 -25.99 35.32
N PHE A 7 26.43 -25.86 34.33
CA PHE A 7 25.05 -25.42 34.53
C PHE A 7 24.25 -26.54 35.22
N THR A 8 23.45 -26.21 36.23
CA THR A 8 22.65 -27.23 36.94
C THR A 8 21.42 -27.63 36.14
N LEU A 9 20.94 -28.87 36.32
CA LEU A 9 19.71 -29.31 35.67
C LEU A 9 18.49 -28.46 36.07
N ILE A 10 18.45 -27.98 37.32
CA ILE A 10 17.35 -27.14 37.79
C ILE A 10 17.35 -25.76 37.15
N GLU A 11 18.52 -25.15 36.91
CA GLU A 11 18.60 -23.88 36.18
C GLU A 11 18.08 -24.03 34.76
N LEU A 12 18.36 -25.17 34.10
CA LEU A 12 17.85 -25.42 32.75
C LEU A 12 16.33 -25.58 32.73
N VAL A 13 15.78 -26.29 33.71
CA VAL A 13 14.32 -26.48 33.85
C VAL A 13 13.62 -25.15 34.15
N ILE A 14 14.17 -24.32 35.04
CA ILE A 14 13.57 -23.01 35.37
C ILE A 14 13.57 -22.09 34.15
N VAL A 15 14.66 -22.07 33.37
CA VAL A 15 14.76 -21.23 32.16
C VAL A 15 13.70 -21.62 31.13
N ILE A 16 13.52 -22.91 30.83
CA ILE A 16 12.50 -23.34 29.86
C ILE A 16 11.07 -23.05 30.35
N VAL A 17 10.81 -23.14 31.66
CA VAL A 17 9.51 -22.80 32.25
C VAL A 17 9.22 -21.30 32.10
N ILE A 18 10.19 -20.45 32.42
CA ILE A 18 10.05 -19.00 32.26
C ILE A 18 9.83 -18.63 30.79
N LEU A 19 10.63 -19.20 29.87
CA LEU A 19 10.47 -18.98 28.43
C LEU A 19 9.10 -19.48 27.94
N GLY A 20 8.57 -20.58 28.49
CA GLY A 20 7.23 -21.09 28.19
C GLY A 20 6.12 -20.11 28.59
N ILE A 21 6.19 -19.54 29.80
CA ILE A 21 5.21 -18.56 30.29
C ILE A 21 5.27 -17.27 29.47
N LEU A 22 6.47 -16.75 29.21
CA LEU A 22 6.67 -15.55 28.40
C LEU A 22 6.16 -15.75 26.96
N GLY A 23 6.43 -16.92 26.37
CA GLY A 23 5.93 -17.27 25.04
C GLY A 23 4.41 -17.34 24.96
N ALA A 24 3.76 -17.93 25.96
CA ALA A 24 2.30 -18.08 26.01
C ALA A 24 1.56 -16.73 26.07
N VAL A 25 2.13 -15.72 26.73
CA VAL A 25 1.52 -14.38 26.84
C VAL A 25 1.90 -13.47 25.67
N ALA A 26 3.13 -13.58 25.15
CA ALA A 26 3.61 -12.71 24.07
C ALA A 26 3.10 -13.11 22.68
N ALA A 27 2.95 -14.42 22.41
CA ALA A 27 2.58 -14.91 21.08
C ALA A 27 1.22 -14.38 20.57
N PRO A 28 0.12 -14.35 21.36
CA PRO A 28 -1.16 -13.83 20.90
C PRO A 28 -1.10 -12.34 20.51
N ARG A 29 -0.31 -11.53 21.23
CA ARG A 29 -0.14 -10.11 20.92
C ARG A 29 0.64 -9.90 19.62
N PHE A 30 1.69 -10.69 19.40
CA PHE A 30 2.53 -10.58 18.20
C PHE A 30 1.78 -10.90 16.90
N ILE A 31 0.78 -11.78 16.95
CA ILE A 31 -0.06 -12.11 15.80
C ILE A 31 -1.00 -10.95 15.43
N ASN A 32 -1.64 -10.31 16.42
CA ASN A 32 -2.56 -9.20 16.18
C ASN A 32 -1.84 -7.92 15.70
N LEU A 33 -0.63 -7.66 16.19
CA LEU A 33 0.14 -6.47 15.81
C LEU A 33 0.46 -6.39 14.31
N GLN A 34 0.62 -7.53 13.64
CA GLN A 34 0.88 -7.54 12.19
C GLN A 34 -0.35 -7.08 11.40
N GLY A 35 -1.54 -7.58 11.75
CA GLY A 35 -2.77 -7.16 11.09
C GLY A 35 -3.08 -5.68 11.28
N ASP A 36 -2.96 -5.20 12.52
CA ASP A 36 -3.10 -3.78 12.85
C ASP A 36 -2.10 -2.90 12.06
N ALA A 37 -0.86 -3.36 11.90
CA ALA A 37 0.15 -2.64 11.12
C ALA A 37 -0.21 -2.56 9.63
N TYR A 38 -0.70 -3.65 9.03
CA TYR A 38 -1.18 -3.61 7.63
C TYR A 38 -2.38 -2.68 7.46
N GLY A 39 -3.35 -2.72 8.38
CA GLY A 39 -4.50 -1.82 8.37
C GLY A 39 -4.10 -0.35 8.49
N ALA A 40 -3.15 -0.04 9.36
CA ALA A 40 -2.60 1.30 9.49
C ALA A 40 -1.89 1.75 8.22
N ASN A 41 -1.07 0.89 7.60
CA ASN A 41 -0.35 1.20 6.37
C ASN A 41 -1.30 1.44 5.18
N VAL A 42 -2.37 0.65 5.04
CA VAL A 42 -3.41 0.85 4.02
C VAL A 42 -4.11 2.19 4.19
N ASN A 43 -4.45 2.56 5.44
CA ASN A 43 -5.05 3.87 5.71
C ASN A 43 -4.08 5.03 5.49
N ALA A 44 -2.80 4.87 5.83
CA ALA A 44 -1.76 5.84 5.54
C ALA A 44 -1.60 6.04 4.02
N LEU A 45 -1.54 4.95 3.26
CA LEU A 45 -1.48 4.98 1.80
C LEU A 45 -2.66 5.74 1.19
N LYS A 46 -3.89 5.45 1.64
CA LYS A 46 -5.09 6.20 1.22
C LYS A 46 -4.93 7.70 1.49
N GLY A 47 -4.47 8.08 2.67
CA GLY A 47 -4.24 9.48 3.04
C GLY A 47 -3.22 10.16 2.13
N SER A 48 -2.10 9.49 1.85
CA SER A 48 -1.06 9.99 0.94
C SER A 48 -1.59 10.20 -0.48
N ILE A 49 -2.37 9.25 -1.00
CA ILE A 49 -3.01 9.37 -2.32
C ILE A 49 -3.97 10.56 -2.32
N GLN A 50 -4.86 10.69 -1.33
CA GLN A 50 -5.82 11.81 -1.28
C GLN A 50 -5.15 13.18 -1.21
N SER A 51 -4.08 13.29 -0.42
CA SER A 51 -3.27 14.51 -0.33
C SER A 51 -2.61 14.83 -1.69
N GLY A 52 -2.00 13.82 -2.32
CA GLY A 52 -1.42 13.93 -3.64
C GLY A 52 -2.43 14.39 -4.69
N LEU A 53 -3.61 13.75 -4.76
CA LEU A 53 -4.63 14.08 -5.75
C LEU A 53 -5.07 15.55 -5.70
N THR A 54 -5.14 16.15 -4.51
CA THR A 54 -5.49 17.57 -4.35
C THR A 54 -4.43 18.48 -4.99
N LEU A 55 -3.14 18.17 -4.76
CA LEU A 55 -2.02 18.91 -5.35
C LEU A 55 -1.94 18.67 -6.86
N ALA A 56 -2.10 17.43 -7.30
CA ALA A 56 -2.09 17.01 -8.70
C ALA A 56 -3.19 17.73 -9.49
N ASN A 57 -4.41 17.77 -8.95
CA ASN A 57 -5.53 18.45 -9.58
C ASN A 57 -5.33 19.95 -9.68
N THR A 58 -4.81 20.58 -8.61
CA THR A 58 -4.45 22.01 -8.65
C THR A 58 -3.46 22.30 -9.78
N LYS A 59 -2.46 21.43 -9.96
CA LYS A 59 -1.47 21.57 -11.02
C LYS A 59 -2.05 21.35 -12.41
N ALA A 60 -2.98 20.41 -12.58
CA ALA A 60 -3.69 20.21 -13.83
C ALA A 60 -4.56 21.42 -14.22
N ILE A 61 -5.26 22.03 -13.25
CA ILE A 61 -6.04 23.27 -13.46
C ILE A 61 -5.12 24.41 -13.90
N LEU A 62 -3.97 24.60 -13.24
CA LEU A 62 -3.00 25.63 -13.62
C LEU A 62 -2.41 25.44 -15.03
N LYS A 63 -2.42 24.20 -15.54
CA LYS A 63 -2.00 23.85 -16.90
C LYS A 63 -3.16 23.84 -17.91
N GLY A 64 -4.40 24.08 -17.47
CA GLY A 64 -5.60 24.02 -18.31
C GLY A 64 -5.94 22.62 -18.81
N GLN A 65 -5.54 21.58 -18.07
CA GLN A 65 -5.77 20.16 -18.39
C GLN A 65 -6.76 19.51 -17.42
N ASP A 66 -7.64 20.31 -16.81
CA ASP A 66 -8.64 19.86 -15.85
C ASP A 66 -9.84 19.16 -16.50
N ASN A 67 -10.03 19.31 -17.82
CA ASN A 67 -11.14 18.72 -18.57
C ASN A 67 -10.68 17.97 -19.84
N THR A 68 -9.46 17.44 -19.86
CA THR A 68 -8.96 16.66 -20.99
C THR A 68 -9.55 15.24 -21.00
N ASP A 69 -10.16 14.85 -22.14
CA ASP A 69 -10.76 13.52 -22.33
C ASP A 69 -9.72 12.43 -22.65
N ALA A 70 -8.53 12.84 -23.08
CA ALA A 70 -7.41 11.96 -23.37
C ALA A 70 -6.30 12.13 -22.33
N PRO A 71 -5.55 11.06 -22.00
CA PRO A 71 -4.38 11.14 -21.14
C PRO A 71 -3.38 12.18 -21.64
N THR A 72 -3.04 13.16 -20.79
CA THR A 72 -2.04 14.19 -21.08
C THR A 72 -0.96 14.20 -20.02
N PRO A 73 0.33 14.16 -20.40
CA PRO A 73 1.42 14.19 -19.43
C PRO A 73 1.58 15.59 -18.83
N ILE A 74 1.77 15.64 -17.51
CA ILE A 74 2.18 16.82 -16.74
C ILE A 74 3.43 16.45 -15.96
N GLU A 75 4.47 17.28 -16.07
CA GLU A 75 5.69 17.09 -15.30
C GLU A 75 5.49 17.50 -13.82
N ILE A 76 5.74 16.56 -12.90
CA ILE A 76 5.74 16.73 -11.45
C ILE A 76 7.07 16.24 -10.91
N ASP A 77 7.84 17.16 -10.34
CA ASP A 77 9.15 16.89 -9.74
C ASP A 77 10.09 16.08 -10.66
N GLY A 78 10.13 16.47 -11.94
CA GLY A 78 10.97 15.82 -12.95
C GLY A 78 10.42 14.52 -13.54
N THR A 79 9.22 14.09 -13.14
CA THR A 79 8.55 12.89 -13.66
C THR A 79 7.28 13.26 -14.40
N ASN A 80 7.07 12.69 -15.58
CA ASN A 80 5.82 12.86 -16.31
C ASN A 80 4.73 11.96 -15.72
N VAL A 81 3.68 12.59 -15.21
CA VAL A 81 2.49 11.93 -14.70
C VAL A 81 1.36 12.15 -15.71
N ASN A 82 0.71 11.08 -16.17
CA ASN A 82 -0.41 11.18 -17.11
C ASN A 82 -1.71 11.54 -16.38
N PHE A 83 -2.40 12.57 -16.85
CA PHE A 83 -3.66 13.08 -16.31
C PHE A 83 -4.83 12.88 -17.26
N ILE A 84 -6.02 12.63 -16.71
CA ILE A 84 -7.30 12.62 -17.39
C ILE A 84 -8.33 13.35 -16.52
N HIS A 85 -9.10 14.26 -17.11
CA HIS A 85 -10.05 15.13 -16.39
C HIS A 85 -9.46 15.77 -15.12
N GLY A 86 -8.21 16.25 -15.20
CA GLY A 86 -7.55 16.92 -14.08
C GLY A 86 -7.07 16.01 -12.95
N PHE A 87 -7.10 14.67 -13.10
CA PHE A 87 -6.54 13.75 -12.11
C PHE A 87 -5.60 12.74 -12.77
N PRO A 88 -4.63 12.15 -12.04
CA PRO A 88 -3.77 11.11 -12.59
C PRO A 88 -4.56 9.93 -13.16
N THR A 89 -4.05 9.30 -14.21
CA THR A 89 -4.60 8.04 -14.73
C THR A 89 -4.35 6.90 -13.75
N ALA A 90 -5.19 5.85 -13.79
CA ALA A 90 -5.10 4.72 -12.86
C ALA A 90 -4.06 3.69 -13.33
N ASN A 91 -2.80 4.07 -13.55
CA ASN A 91 -1.76 3.17 -14.02
C ASN A 91 -0.35 3.54 -13.51
N ALA A 92 0.66 2.79 -13.96
CA ALA A 92 2.07 3.01 -13.66
C ALA A 92 2.56 4.44 -13.98
N THR A 93 2.11 5.02 -15.10
CA THR A 93 2.49 6.37 -15.55
C THR A 93 1.66 7.50 -14.95
N GLY A 94 0.60 7.16 -14.22
CA GLY A 94 -0.33 8.09 -13.62
C GLY A 94 -0.15 8.10 -12.12
N ILE A 95 -1.12 7.52 -11.40
CA ILE A 95 -1.14 7.58 -9.94
C ILE A 95 0.08 6.93 -9.29
N ILE A 96 0.65 5.87 -9.87
CA ILE A 96 1.86 5.22 -9.30
C ILE A 96 3.09 6.10 -9.49
N ALA A 97 3.26 6.72 -10.66
CA ALA A 97 4.34 7.70 -10.91
C ALA A 97 4.28 8.93 -9.99
N MET A 98 3.11 9.21 -9.40
CA MET A 98 2.95 10.24 -8.38
C MET A 98 3.43 9.80 -6.99
N LEU A 99 3.39 8.49 -6.68
CA LEU A 99 3.72 7.93 -5.37
C LEU A 99 5.20 7.53 -5.26
N GLN A 100 6.13 8.40 -5.69
CA GLN A 100 7.55 8.05 -5.86
C GLN A 100 8.28 7.63 -4.58
N GLU A 101 7.81 8.07 -3.41
CA GLU A 101 8.39 7.67 -2.13
C GLU A 101 7.93 6.29 -1.66
N LEU A 102 6.89 5.73 -2.29
CA LEU A 102 6.34 4.43 -1.93
C LEU A 102 6.85 3.34 -2.87
N ASP A 103 7.30 2.25 -2.27
CA ASP A 103 7.74 1.06 -2.98
C ASP A 103 6.52 0.26 -3.47
N VAL A 104 6.04 0.61 -4.66
CA VAL A 104 4.90 -0.01 -5.35
C VAL A 104 5.37 -0.65 -6.66
N SER A 105 4.95 -1.89 -6.93
CA SER A 105 5.24 -2.58 -8.18
C SER A 105 4.03 -3.29 -8.77
N ASP A 106 3.92 -3.36 -10.09
CA ASP A 106 2.86 -4.11 -10.78
C ASP A 106 3.15 -5.63 -10.84
N ALA A 107 4.35 -6.07 -10.43
CA ALA A 107 4.77 -7.46 -10.49
C ALA A 107 5.88 -7.78 -9.46
N GLY A 108 5.98 -9.06 -9.09
CA GLY A 108 7.00 -9.56 -8.18
C GLY A 108 6.59 -9.55 -6.70
N THR A 109 7.49 -10.01 -5.83
CA THR A 109 7.21 -10.18 -4.39
C THR A 109 8.11 -9.34 -3.49
N THR A 110 8.94 -8.47 -4.07
CA THR A 110 9.97 -7.73 -3.34
C THR A 110 9.53 -6.35 -2.88
N ALA A 111 8.60 -5.73 -3.60
CA ALA A 111 8.08 -4.42 -3.22
C ALA A 111 7.20 -4.51 -1.98
N ALA A 112 7.13 -3.44 -1.18
CA ALA A 112 6.23 -3.37 -0.03
C ALA A 112 4.75 -3.44 -0.43
N PHE A 113 4.40 -2.78 -1.53
CA PHE A 113 3.06 -2.77 -2.11
C PHE A 113 3.07 -3.30 -3.53
N ARG A 114 1.94 -3.89 -3.91
CA ARG A 114 1.66 -4.32 -5.26
C ARG A 114 0.43 -3.62 -5.80
N SER A 115 0.53 -3.18 -7.05
CA SER A 115 -0.60 -2.67 -7.82
C SER A 115 -1.20 -3.81 -8.66
N ILE A 116 -2.53 -3.80 -8.79
CA ILE A 116 -3.31 -4.77 -9.56
C ILE A 116 -4.29 -4.01 -10.46
N GLY A 117 -4.44 -4.46 -11.70
CA GLY A 117 -5.34 -3.85 -12.67
C GLY A 117 -4.80 -2.52 -13.20
N GLY A 118 -5.68 -1.55 -13.31
CA GLY A 118 -5.36 -0.23 -13.85
C GLY A 118 -5.69 -0.04 -15.33
N GLY A 119 -5.55 1.20 -15.77
CA GLY A 119 -5.83 1.63 -17.13
C GLY A 119 -5.69 3.15 -17.29
N GLU A 120 -5.57 3.58 -18.54
CA GLU A 120 -5.39 5.00 -18.86
C GLU A 120 -6.71 5.75 -19.05
N THR A 121 -7.83 5.02 -19.16
CA THR A 121 -9.14 5.59 -19.51
C THR A 121 -9.87 6.19 -18.31
N ALA A 122 -10.82 7.07 -18.60
CA ALA A 122 -11.71 7.63 -17.59
C ALA A 122 -12.43 6.52 -16.81
N GLY A 123 -12.48 6.64 -15.48
CA GLY A 123 -13.11 5.65 -14.61
C GLY A 123 -12.34 4.33 -14.45
N ALA A 124 -11.16 4.16 -15.07
CA ALA A 124 -10.29 3.02 -14.81
C ALA A 124 -9.94 2.95 -13.32
N THR A 125 -9.77 1.73 -12.82
CA THR A 125 -9.53 1.47 -11.40
C THR A 125 -8.24 0.70 -11.25
N ILE A 126 -7.42 1.12 -10.29
CA ILE A 126 -6.20 0.43 -9.87
C ILE A 126 -6.28 0.18 -8.38
N THR A 127 -5.89 -1.01 -7.99
CA THR A 127 -5.85 -1.45 -6.60
C THR A 127 -4.41 -1.54 -6.15
N ILE A 128 -4.12 -1.03 -4.95
CA ILE A 128 -2.82 -1.10 -4.31
C ILE A 128 -2.99 -1.77 -2.96
N ALA A 129 -2.26 -2.85 -2.71
CA ALA A 129 -2.33 -3.60 -1.47
C ALA A 129 -0.93 -4.04 -1.00
N PRO A 130 -0.73 -4.31 0.30
CA PRO A 130 0.53 -4.83 0.79
C PRO A 130 0.85 -6.16 0.11
N THR A 131 2.07 -6.33 -0.40
CA THR A 131 2.48 -7.52 -1.15
C THR A 131 2.27 -8.82 -0.37
N ALA A 132 2.48 -8.79 0.95
CA ALA A 132 2.28 -9.93 1.84
C ALA A 132 0.79 -10.34 2.00
N ARG A 133 -0.14 -9.49 1.59
CA ARG A 133 -1.60 -9.71 1.67
C ARG A 133 -2.23 -10.05 0.32
N ILE A 134 -1.44 -10.10 -0.75
CA ILE A 134 -1.89 -10.50 -2.08
C ILE A 134 -1.32 -11.89 -2.37
N GLY A 135 -2.19 -12.88 -2.57
CA GLY A 135 -1.80 -14.18 -3.12
C GLY A 135 -1.17 -14.07 -4.51
N ALA A 136 -0.37 -15.06 -4.89
CA ALA A 136 0.39 -15.03 -6.15
C ALA A 136 -0.48 -14.85 -7.40
N ASP A 137 -1.73 -15.32 -7.34
CA ASP A 137 -2.70 -15.36 -8.44
C ASP A 137 -3.98 -14.56 -8.15
N GLU A 138 -3.97 -13.68 -7.14
CA GLU A 138 -5.17 -12.91 -6.78
C GLU A 138 -5.52 -11.88 -7.86
N ASP A 139 -6.77 -11.94 -8.32
CA ASP A 139 -7.41 -10.90 -9.10
C ASP A 139 -7.87 -9.75 -8.16
N ASP A 140 -8.07 -8.55 -8.70
CA ASP A 140 -8.43 -7.35 -7.91
C ASP A 140 -9.67 -7.59 -7.02
N ALA A 141 -10.62 -8.39 -7.50
CA ALA A 141 -11.91 -8.62 -6.85
C ALA A 141 -11.84 -9.37 -5.50
N THR A 142 -10.82 -10.20 -5.26
CA THR A 142 -10.72 -11.04 -4.05
C THR A 142 -9.75 -10.47 -3.01
N THR A 143 -8.89 -9.52 -3.40
CA THR A 143 -7.91 -8.91 -2.50
C THR A 143 -8.62 -8.05 -1.45
N THR A 144 -8.51 -8.45 -0.19
CA THR A 144 -8.85 -7.66 1.01
C THR A 144 -7.59 -6.96 1.55
N CYS A 145 -7.71 -5.94 2.41
CA CYS A 145 -6.56 -5.13 2.85
C CYS A 145 -5.92 -4.29 1.73
N LYS A 146 -6.70 -3.35 1.18
CA LYS A 146 -6.32 -2.61 -0.04
C LYS A 146 -6.76 -1.15 -0.04
N VAL A 147 -6.15 -0.39 -0.92
CA VAL A 147 -6.59 0.93 -1.37
C VAL A 147 -6.99 0.83 -2.84
N VAL A 148 -8.17 1.34 -3.18
CA VAL A 148 -8.68 1.37 -4.54
C VAL A 148 -8.70 2.82 -5.00
N TYR A 149 -8.01 3.10 -6.09
CA TYR A 149 -8.06 4.38 -6.79
C TYR A 149 -8.87 4.23 -8.07
N LYS A 150 -9.90 5.07 -8.23
CA LYS A 150 -10.68 5.17 -9.47
C LYS A 150 -10.43 6.52 -10.12
N ALA A 151 -9.93 6.49 -11.35
CA ALA A 151 -9.67 7.67 -12.16
C ALA A 151 -10.95 8.48 -12.39
N ALA A 152 -10.78 9.78 -12.60
CA ALA A 152 -11.87 10.68 -12.87
C ALA A 152 -12.61 10.33 -14.17
N THR A 153 -13.84 10.83 -14.28
CA THR A 153 -14.67 10.81 -15.47
C THR A 153 -15.11 12.23 -15.80
N SER A 154 -15.65 12.47 -16.99
CA SER A 154 -16.15 13.79 -17.41
C SER A 154 -17.21 14.38 -16.47
N THR A 155 -17.87 13.55 -15.65
CA THR A 155 -18.94 13.96 -14.73
C THR A 155 -18.62 13.74 -13.25
N ALA A 156 -17.51 13.07 -12.92
CA ALA A 156 -17.18 12.73 -11.54
C ALA A 156 -15.66 12.76 -11.29
N ALA A 157 -15.26 13.41 -10.20
CA ALA A 157 -13.88 13.46 -9.75
C ALA A 157 -13.33 12.06 -9.41
N ALA A 158 -12.00 11.93 -9.37
CA ALA A 158 -11.35 10.70 -8.97
C ALA A 158 -11.67 10.34 -7.51
N THR A 159 -11.76 9.05 -7.20
CA THR A 159 -12.12 8.58 -5.85
C THR A 159 -11.06 7.62 -5.30
N VAL A 160 -10.90 7.65 -3.98
CA VAL A 160 -10.00 6.77 -3.23
C VAL A 160 -10.78 6.13 -2.10
N SER A 161 -10.84 4.80 -2.08
CA SER A 161 -11.42 4.02 -0.98
C SER A 161 -10.40 3.04 -0.41
N SER A 162 -10.62 2.61 0.83
CA SER A 162 -9.80 1.57 1.46
C SER A 162 -10.71 0.50 2.04
N ASP A 163 -10.22 -0.74 2.05
CA ASP A 163 -10.83 -1.88 2.72
C ASP A 163 -9.76 -2.55 3.60
N THR A 164 -9.99 -2.56 4.91
CA THR A 164 -9.07 -3.14 5.90
C THR A 164 -9.61 -4.43 6.52
N SER A 165 -10.69 -5.01 5.98
CA SER A 165 -11.39 -6.16 6.58
C SER A 165 -10.58 -7.47 6.61
N GLY A 166 -9.49 -7.56 5.83
CA GLY A 166 -8.56 -8.70 5.82
C GLY A 166 -7.11 -8.31 6.07
N CYS A 167 -6.89 -7.15 6.69
CA CYS A 167 -5.62 -6.85 7.34
C CYS A 167 -5.57 -7.62 8.67
#